data_AF-A0A9W4WZ92-F1
#
_entry.id   AF-A0A9W4WZ92-F1
#
_cell.length_a   1.000
_cell.length_b   1.000
_cell.length_c   1.000
_cell.angle_alpha   90.00
_cell.angle_beta   90.00
_cell.angle_gamma   90.00
#
_symmetry.space_group_name_H-M   'P 1'
#
loop_
_entity.id
_entity.type
_entity.pdbx_description
1 polymer ?
#
loop_
_entity_poly.entity_id
_entity_poly.type
_entity_poly.pdbx_seq_one_letter_code
_entity_poly.pdbx_strand_id
1 'polypeptide(L)'
;MVEISMEEMEKLHDEVNKFLRKDNRSLYLKMAYEKVLFSVVFTGKKKYYDISHESKLNFNKKPFIQEVNNIRILHQIIEDVLRESVKDISQTDLNDLIKTA
;
A
#
# COMPACT_ATOMS: atom_id res chain seq x y z
N MET A 1 13.73 -16.09 2.34
CA MET A 1 13.91 -14.62 2.51
C MET A 1 13.18 -14.11 3.74
N VAL A 2 11.85 -14.25 3.83
CA VAL A 2 11.08 -13.77 5.01
C VAL A 2 11.54 -14.39 6.32
N GLU A 3 11.76 -15.72 6.37
CA GLU A 3 12.25 -16.38 7.60
C GLU A 3 13.62 -15.87 8.05
N ILE A 4 14.54 -15.70 7.11
CA ILE A 4 15.87 -15.12 7.38
C ILE A 4 15.69 -13.69 7.92
N SER A 5 14.82 -12.88 7.32
CA SER A 5 14.53 -11.54 7.81
C SER A 5 13.92 -11.56 9.22
N MET A 6 13.06 -12.53 9.56
CA MET A 6 12.53 -12.67 10.92
C MET A 6 13.63 -12.95 11.93
N GLU A 7 14.53 -13.90 11.61
CA GLU A 7 15.64 -14.26 12.49
C GLU A 7 16.61 -13.09 12.71
N GLU A 8 16.97 -12.37 11.64
CA GLU A 8 17.84 -11.20 11.73
C GLU A 8 17.19 -10.03 12.48
N MET A 9 15.88 -9.82 12.33
CA MET A 9 15.15 -8.79 13.06
C MET A 9 15.07 -9.08 14.56
N GLU A 10 15.00 -10.35 14.96
CA GLU A 10 15.06 -10.75 16.37
C GLU A 10 16.42 -10.42 17.00
N LYS A 11 17.52 -10.71 16.29
CA LYS A 11 18.88 -10.33 16.72
C LYS A 11 19.02 -8.80 16.86
N LEU A 12 18.52 -8.05 15.89
CA LEU A 12 18.52 -6.58 15.92
C LEU A 12 17.66 -6.02 17.06
N HIS A 13 16.50 -6.64 17.34
CA HIS A 13 15.65 -6.25 18.46
C HIS A 13 16.39 -6.30 19.79
N ASP A 14 17.14 -7.38 20.03
CA ASP A 14 17.90 -7.55 21.27
C ASP A 14 19.05 -6.56 21.37
N GLU A 15 19.76 -6.31 20.26
CA GLU A 15 20.85 -5.33 20.22
C GLU A 15 20.34 -3.89 20.46
N VAL A 16 19.26 -3.50 19.79
CA VAL A 16 18.62 -2.19 19.97
C VAL A 16 18.13 -2.02 21.40
N ASN A 17 17.46 -3.02 21.97
CA ASN A 17 16.99 -2.93 23.34
C ASN A 17 18.12 -2.88 24.37
N LYS A 18 19.24 -3.59 24.12
CA LYS A 18 20.45 -3.47 24.94
C LYS A 18 21.03 -2.06 24.86
N PHE A 19 21.07 -1.46 23.68
CA PHE A 19 21.50 -0.07 23.48
C PHE A 19 20.59 0.92 24.22
N LEU A 20 19.27 0.84 24.01
CA LEU A 20 18.28 1.72 24.65
C LEU A 20 18.33 1.65 26.17
N ARG A 21 18.50 0.45 26.73
CA ARG A 21 18.67 0.27 28.18
C ARG A 21 19.92 0.98 28.70
N LYS A 22 21.02 0.90 27.96
CA LYS A 22 22.29 1.53 28.34
C LYS A 22 22.20 3.05 28.29
N ASP A 23 21.57 3.58 27.25
CA ASP A 23 21.43 5.02 27.01
C ASP A 23 20.45 5.67 28.01
N ASN A 24 19.25 5.13 28.13
CA ASN A 24 18.21 5.67 29.01
C ASN A 24 18.37 5.31 30.48
N ARG A 25 19.25 4.35 30.79
CA ARG A 25 19.40 3.73 32.13
C ARG A 25 18.09 3.18 32.70
N SER A 26 17.11 2.89 31.85
CA SER A 26 15.80 2.38 32.23
C SER A 26 15.31 1.33 31.24
N LEU A 27 14.34 0.53 31.67
CA LEU A 27 13.67 -0.48 30.83
C LEU A 27 12.35 0.04 30.24
N TYR A 28 12.01 1.32 30.43
CA TYR A 28 10.73 1.88 29.98
C TYR A 28 10.65 1.98 28.45
N LEU A 29 11.75 2.37 27.80
CA LEU A 29 11.82 2.45 26.34
C LEU A 29 12.40 1.16 25.78
N LYS A 30 11.57 0.39 25.07
CA LYS A 30 11.96 -0.81 24.33
C LYS A 30 11.30 -0.83 22.96
N MET A 31 12.01 -1.31 21.96
CA MET A 31 11.43 -1.67 20.68
C MET A 31 10.70 -3.01 20.84
N ALA A 32 9.50 -3.12 20.29
CA ALA A 32 8.83 -4.39 20.06
C ALA A 32 8.87 -4.65 18.56
N TYR A 33 9.26 -5.86 18.18
CA TYR A 33 9.18 -6.31 16.80
C TYR A 33 7.88 -7.12 16.63
N GLU A 34 7.05 -6.74 15.67
CA GLU A 34 5.73 -7.36 15.49
C GLU A 34 5.66 -8.23 14.22
N LYS A 35 6.06 -7.70 13.04
CA LYS A 35 5.78 -8.34 11.73
C LYS A 35 6.84 -8.01 10.67
N VAL A 36 7.10 -8.95 9.75
CA VAL A 36 7.71 -8.70 8.43
C VAL A 36 6.60 -8.45 7.42
N LEU A 37 6.76 -7.45 6.56
CA LEU A 37 5.86 -7.20 5.44
C LEU A 37 6.50 -7.72 4.14
N PHE A 38 5.91 -8.75 3.53
CA PHE A 38 6.37 -9.30 2.25
C PHE A 38 5.27 -10.12 1.56
N SER A 39 4.87 -9.87 0.32
CA SER A 39 5.18 -8.75 -0.57
C SER A 39 4.56 -7.45 -0.07
N VAL A 40 5.25 -6.32 -0.24
CA VAL A 40 4.76 -4.99 0.16
C VAL A 40 4.96 -3.95 -0.95
N VAL A 41 3.96 -3.09 -1.15
CA VAL A 41 4.01 -1.96 -2.08
C VAL A 41 3.57 -0.69 -1.34
N PHE A 42 4.47 0.29 -1.26
CA PHE A 42 4.19 1.60 -0.67
C PHE A 42 3.78 2.59 -1.77
N THR A 43 2.63 3.24 -1.59
CA THR A 43 2.10 4.26 -2.53
C THR A 43 2.15 5.67 -1.94
N GLY A 44 2.42 5.78 -0.65
CA GLY A 44 2.60 7.05 0.06
C GLY A 44 2.73 6.84 1.55
N LYS A 45 2.91 7.94 2.30
CA LYS A 45 2.91 7.89 3.76
C LYS A 45 1.57 7.32 4.25
N LYS A 46 1.64 6.25 5.06
CA LYS A 46 0.48 5.47 5.56
C LYS A 46 -0.38 4.79 4.48
N LYS A 47 0.07 4.72 3.23
CA LYS A 47 -0.67 4.10 2.13
C LYS A 47 0.12 2.96 1.53
N TYR A 48 -0.30 1.72 1.80
CA TYR A 48 0.42 0.54 1.32
C TYR A 48 -0.47 -0.68 1.22
N TYR A 49 0.04 -1.65 0.47
CA TYR A 49 -0.48 -3.00 0.31
C TYR A 49 0.55 -3.96 0.84
N ASP A 50 0.18 -4.89 1.73
CA ASP A 50 1.13 -5.88 2.23
C ASP A 50 0.52 -7.27 2.44
N ILE A 51 1.41 -8.24 2.61
CA ILE A 51 1.12 -9.48 3.32
C ILE A 51 2.00 -9.47 4.57
N SER A 52 1.35 -9.54 5.72
CA SER A 52 2.01 -9.45 7.03
C SER A 52 2.32 -10.85 7.57
N HIS A 53 3.58 -11.05 7.99
CA HIS A 53 4.08 -12.29 8.58
C HIS A 53 4.57 -12.00 10.01
N GLU A 54 3.99 -12.68 10.99
CA GLU A 54 4.22 -12.37 12.42
C GLU A 54 5.32 -13.28 12.99
N SER A 55 4.95 -14.47 13.46
CA SER A 55 5.85 -15.50 13.98
C SER A 55 6.05 -16.68 13.02
N LYS A 56 5.20 -16.78 12.00
CA LYS A 56 5.24 -17.82 10.98
C LYS A 56 4.95 -17.21 9.61
N LEU A 57 5.53 -17.85 8.59
CA LEU A 57 5.19 -17.58 7.20
C LEU A 57 3.69 -17.73 6.97
N ASN A 58 3.11 -16.75 6.27
CA ASN A 58 1.69 -16.73 5.97
C ASN A 58 1.43 -16.16 4.58
N PHE A 59 1.65 -16.97 3.55
CA PHE A 59 1.40 -16.59 2.15
C PHE A 59 -0.06 -16.71 1.72
N ASN A 60 -0.88 -17.43 2.48
CA ASN A 60 -2.28 -17.69 2.13
C ASN A 60 -3.24 -16.62 2.65
N LYS A 61 -2.73 -15.60 3.33
CA LYS A 61 -3.52 -14.50 3.87
C LYS A 61 -3.87 -13.50 2.77
N LYS A 62 -5.10 -12.98 2.80
CA LYS A 62 -5.50 -11.89 1.92
C LYS A 62 -4.60 -10.66 2.16
N PRO A 63 -4.14 -9.97 1.10
CA PRO A 63 -3.36 -8.75 1.26
C PRO A 63 -4.10 -7.69 2.06
N PHE A 64 -3.39 -7.07 3.00
CA PHE A 64 -3.88 -5.92 3.75
C PHE A 64 -3.72 -4.65 2.90
N ILE A 65 -4.72 -3.76 2.98
CA ILE A 65 -4.76 -2.51 2.22
C ILE A 65 -4.98 -1.38 3.20
N GLN A 66 -3.99 -0.49 3.35
CA GLN A 66 -4.13 0.66 4.22
C GLN A 66 -4.36 1.95 3.43
N GLU A 67 -5.49 2.61 3.71
CA GLU A 67 -5.83 3.97 3.24
C GLU A 67 -5.67 4.21 1.73
N VAL A 68 -5.79 3.15 0.92
CA VAL A 68 -5.80 3.31 -0.53
C VAL A 68 -7.25 3.49 -1.00
N ASN A 69 -7.59 4.75 -1.30
CA ASN A 69 -8.93 5.18 -1.72
C ASN A 69 -9.27 4.71 -3.15
N ASN A 70 -9.38 3.40 -3.36
CA ASN A 70 -9.70 2.81 -4.66
C ASN A 70 -11.10 3.24 -5.16
N ILE A 71 -12.05 3.47 -4.26
CA ILE A 71 -13.43 3.86 -4.62
C ILE A 71 -13.46 5.25 -5.27
N ARG A 72 -12.71 6.22 -4.71
CA ARG A 72 -12.64 7.58 -5.27
C ARG A 72 -11.97 7.58 -6.66
N ILE A 73 -10.98 6.71 -6.86
CA ILE A 73 -10.28 6.57 -8.14
C ILE A 73 -11.20 5.94 -9.20
N LEU A 74 -11.95 4.88 -8.86
CA LEU A 74 -12.89 4.25 -9.77
C LEU A 74 -14.00 5.20 -10.23
N HIS A 75 -14.59 5.96 -9.30
CA HIS A 75 -15.61 6.94 -9.65
C HIS A 75 -15.07 7.99 -10.62
N GLN A 76 -13.87 8.53 -10.34
CA GLN A 76 -13.25 9.54 -11.19
C GLN A 76 -12.94 8.99 -12.59
N ILE A 77 -12.42 7.76 -12.68
CA ILE A 77 -12.13 7.10 -13.97
C ILE A 77 -13.43 6.90 -14.77
N ILE A 78 -14.51 6.45 -14.12
CA ILE A 78 -15.80 6.25 -14.78
C ILE A 78 -16.35 7.58 -15.29
N GLU A 79 -16.31 8.64 -14.47
CA GLU A 79 -16.74 9.99 -14.89
C GLU A 79 -15.93 10.50 -16.08
N ASP A 80 -14.60 10.35 -16.05
CA ASP A 80 -13.72 10.80 -17.12
C ASP A 80 -13.99 10.05 -18.44
N VAL A 81 -14.14 8.72 -18.39
CA VAL A 81 -14.46 7.88 -19.56
C VAL A 81 -15.82 8.23 -20.16
N LEU A 82 -16.85 8.40 -19.31
CA LEU A 82 -18.19 8.80 -19.77
C LEU A 82 -18.16 10.18 -20.41
N ARG A 83 -17.44 11.13 -19.80
CA ARG A 83 -17.30 12.49 -20.32
C ARG A 83 -16.60 12.52 -21.67
N GLU A 84 -15.57 11.70 -21.86
CA GLU A 84 -14.86 11.58 -23.13
C GLU A 84 -15.77 10.97 -24.21
N SER A 85 -16.47 9.89 -23.89
CA SER A 85 -17.41 9.24 -24.81
C SER A 85 -18.53 10.19 -25.29
N VAL A 86 -19.09 11.00 -24.39
CA VAL A 86 -20.13 11.99 -24.75
C VAL A 86 -19.58 13.07 -25.69
N LYS A 87 -18.34 13.53 -25.46
CA LYS A 87 -17.70 14.50 -26.36
C LYS A 87 -17.49 13.90 -27.75
N ASP A 88 -16.99 12.67 -27.84
CA ASP A 88 -16.75 11.99 -29.10
C ASP A 88 -18.03 11.82 -29.92
N ILE A 89 -19.14 11.45 -29.26
CA ILE A 89 -20.47 11.39 -29.89
C ILE A 89 -20.88 12.76 -30.43
N SER A 90 -20.79 13.81 -29.59
CA SER A 90 -21.21 15.16 -29.99
C SER A 90 -20.40 15.73 -31.16
N GLN A 91 -19.10 15.42 -31.23
CA GLN A 91 -18.24 15.85 -32.32
C GLN A 91 -18.54 15.07 -33.61
N THR A 92 -18.87 13.78 -33.50
CA THR A 92 -19.28 12.94 -34.63
C THR A 92 -20.59 13.44 -35.23
N ASP A 93 -21.59 13.69 -34.39
CA ASP A 93 -22.89 14.22 -34.82
C ASP A 93 -22.76 15.58 -35.54
N LEU A 94 -21.92 16.49 -35.02
CA LEU A 94 -21.63 17.77 -35.67
C LEU A 94 -20.97 17.60 -37.03
N ASN A 95 -20.00 16.69 -37.16
CA ASN A 95 -19.29 16.45 -38.41
C ASN A 95 -20.21 15.85 -39.49
N ASP A 96 -21.14 14.99 -39.10
CA ASP A 96 -22.10 14.38 -40.04
C ASP A 96 -23.16 15.40 -40.50
N LEU A 97 -23.57 16.32 -39.63
CA LEU A 97 -24.42 17.46 -39.99
C LEU A 97 -23.74 18.37 -41.02
N ILE A 98 -22.47 18.70 -40.83
CA ILE A 98 -21.70 19.55 -41.76
C ILE A 98 -21.52 18.87 -43.12
N LYS A 99 -21.35 17.55 -43.18
CA LYS A 99 -21.21 16.81 -44.45
C LYS A 99 -22.50 16.72 -45.26
N THR A 100 -23.65 16.84 -44.60
CA THR A 100 -24.97 16.69 -45.24
C THR A 100 -25.56 18.01 -45.73
N ALA A 101 -25.04 19.14 -45.24
CA ALA A 101 -25.39 20.50 -45.67
C ALA A 101 -24.62 20.93 -46.93
#